data_AF-A0A955HNY1-F1
#
_entry.id   AF-A0A955HNY1-F1
#
_cell.length_a   1.000
_cell.length_b   1.000
_cell.length_c   1.000
_cell.angle_alpha   90.00
_cell.angle_beta   90.00
_cell.angle_gamma   90.00
#
_symmetry.space_group_name_H-M   'P 1'
#
loop_
_entity.id
_entity.type
_entity.pdbx_description
1 polymer ?
#
loop_
_entity_poly.entity_id
_entity_poly.type
_entity_poly.pdbx_seq_one_letter_code
_entity_poly.pdbx_strand_id
1 'polypeptide(L)' 'MSVRDESFLARLLRKQSVVERVAQETGKKCGGAKNEIGRQIKQCLTGKNPISGASVTKSGVED' A
#
# COMPACT_ATOMS: atom_id res chain seq x y z
N MET A 1 -2.58 -23.62 -3.23
CA MET A 1 -2.43 -22.64 -2.13
C MET A 1 -3.70 -21.80 -2.06
N SER A 2 -4.44 -21.92 -0.96
CA SER A 2 -5.65 -21.13 -0.70
C SER A 2 -5.26 -19.64 -0.60
N VAL A 3 -5.97 -18.76 -1.33
CA VAL A 3 -5.79 -17.29 -1.28
C VAL A 3 -6.08 -16.72 0.12
N ARG A 4 -6.52 -17.56 1.08
CA ARG A 4 -6.99 -17.18 2.41
C ARG A 4 -5.90 -16.92 3.47
N ASP A 5 -4.64 -17.29 3.23
CA ASP A 5 -3.56 -17.17 4.24
C ASP A 5 -2.37 -16.30 3.80
N GLU A 6 -2.59 -15.34 2.90
CA GLU A 6 -1.51 -14.40 2.57
C GLU A 6 -1.30 -13.40 3.73
N SER A 7 -0.06 -13.33 4.23
CA SER A 7 0.32 -12.32 5.21
C SER A 7 0.04 -10.91 4.66
N PHE A 8 -0.31 -10.00 5.56
CA PHE A 8 -0.58 -8.61 5.17
C PHE A 8 0.59 -7.99 4.41
N LEU A 9 1.84 -8.31 4.78
CA LEU A 9 3.04 -7.87 4.07
C LEU A 9 3.10 -8.38 2.62
N ALA A 10 2.78 -9.65 2.39
CA ALA A 10 2.79 -10.20 1.03
C ALA A 10 1.69 -9.56 0.16
N ARG A 11 0.52 -9.25 0.75
CA ARG A 11 -0.53 -8.45 0.08
C ARG A 11 -0.03 -7.08 -0.34
N LEU A 12 0.77 -6.40 0.49
CA LEU A 12 1.36 -5.10 0.16
C LEU A 12 2.35 -5.19 -1.00
N LEU A 13 3.21 -6.21 -1.02
CA LEU A 13 4.17 -6.44 -2.11
C LEU A 13 3.46 -6.72 -3.44
N ARG A 14 2.40 -7.54 -3.43
CA ARG A 14 1.55 -7.73 -4.62
C ARG A 14 0.92 -6.41 -5.08
N LYS A 15 0.39 -5.62 -4.14
CA LYS A 15 -0.22 -4.33 -4.44
C LYS A 15 0.80 -3.36 -5.06
N GLN A 16 2.04 -3.35 -4.59
CA GLN A 16 3.11 -2.52 -5.18
C GLN A 16 3.36 -2.90 -6.63
N SER A 17 3.51 -4.20 -6.93
CA SER A 17 3.73 -4.70 -8.29
C SER A 17 2.58 -4.31 -9.24
N VAL A 18 1.33 -4.44 -8.78
CA VAL A 18 0.15 -4.03 -9.59
C VAL A 18 0.16 -2.53 -9.87
N VAL A 19 0.46 -1.70 -8.86
CA VAL A 19 0.52 -0.25 -9.03
C VAL A 19 1.65 0.16 -9.99
N GLU A 20 2.80 -0.51 -9.93
CA GLU A 20 3.91 -0.28 -10.86
C GLU A 20 3.52 -0.66 -12.30
N ARG A 21 2.89 -1.82 -12.49
CA ARG A 21 2.40 -2.25 -13.80
C ARG A 21 1.37 -1.27 -14.37
N VAL A 22 0.35 -0.89 -13.60
CA VAL A 22 -0.68 0.07 -14.05
C VAL A 22 -0.06 1.43 -14.37
N ALA A 23 0.93 1.89 -13.61
CA ALA A 23 1.64 3.14 -13.90
C ALA A 23 2.37 3.07 -15.26
N GLN A 24 2.99 1.94 -15.58
CA GLN A 24 3.66 1.71 -16.86
C GLN A 24 2.65 1.60 -18.01
N GLU A 25 1.56 0.85 -17.84
CA GLU A 25 0.53 0.63 -18.85
C GLU A 25 -0.27 1.89 -19.17
N THR A 26 -0.55 2.73 -18.18
CA THR A 26 -1.44 3.89 -18.32
C THR A 26 -0.71 5.23 -18.40
N GLY A 27 0.59 5.28 -18.11
CA GLY A 27 1.37 6.51 -17.98
C GLY A 27 0.94 7.41 -16.81
N LYS A 28 0.02 6.95 -15.94
CA LYS A 28 -0.48 7.74 -14.80
C LYS A 28 0.56 7.78 -13.67
N LYS A 29 0.64 8.94 -13.02
CA LYS A 29 1.49 9.12 -11.83
C LYS A 29 0.88 8.42 -10.62
N CYS A 30 1.42 7.26 -10.25
CA CYS A 30 1.01 6.52 -9.05
C CYS A 30 1.86 6.81 -7.79
N GLY A 31 2.52 7.97 -7.72
CA GLY A 31 3.44 8.32 -6.64
C GLY A 31 2.82 8.24 -5.25
N GLY A 32 1.59 8.76 -5.08
CA GLY A 32 0.88 8.69 -3.79
C GLY A 32 0.61 7.25 -3.33
N ALA A 33 0.17 6.38 -4.25
CA ALA A 33 -0.08 4.98 -3.95
C ALA A 33 1.21 4.22 -3.61
N LYS A 34 2.32 4.47 -4.34
CA LYS A 34 3.63 3.87 -4.05
C LYS A 34 4.16 4.30 -2.68
N ASN A 35 4.05 5.59 -2.36
CA ASN A 35 4.50 6.13 -1.07
C ASN A 35 3.71 5.53 0.09
N GLU A 36 2.40 5.41 -0.03
CA GLU A 36 1.56 4.82 1.00
C GLU A 36 1.86 3.34 1.19
N ILE A 37 2.00 2.55 0.12
CA ILE A 37 2.37 1.13 0.22
C ILE A 37 3.74 0.98 0.87
N GLY A 38 4.73 1.78 0.47
CA GLY A 38 6.08 1.77 1.08
C GLY A 38 6.05 2.11 2.58
N ARG A 39 5.22 3.08 2.99
CA ARG A 39 5.00 3.42 4.40
C ARG A 39 4.44 2.23 5.18
N GLN A 40 3.43 1.56 4.65
CA GLN A 40 2.79 0.40 5.27
C GLN A 40 3.78 -0.79 5.38
N ILE A 41 4.57 -1.05 4.33
CA ILE A 41 5.64 -2.06 4.34
C ILE A 41 6.64 -1.75 5.45
N LYS A 42 7.13 -0.51 5.54
CA LYS A 42 8.08 -0.09 6.58
C LYS A 42 7.50 -0.28 7.98
N GLN A 43 6.21 0.00 8.18
CA GLN A 43 5.55 -0.24 9.46
C GLN A 43 5.45 -1.73 9.80
N CYS A 44 5.11 -2.59 8.84
CA CYS A 44 5.16 -4.05 9.02
C CYS A 44 6.54 -4.55 9.44
N LEU A 45 7.61 -4.04 8.80
CA LEU A 45 8.98 -4.45 9.11
C LEU A 45 9.51 -3.92 10.45
N THR A 46 8.95 -2.80 10.94
CA THR A 46 9.37 -2.16 12.21
C THR A 46 8.45 -2.51 13.39
N GLY A 47 7.49 -3.42 13.20
CA GLY A 47 6.53 -3.81 14.24
C GLY A 47 5.53 -2.71 14.63
N LYS A 48 5.40 -1.66 13.81
CA LYS A 48 4.46 -0.55 14.02
C LYS A 48 3.14 -0.86 13.30
N ASN A 49 2.05 -0.22 13.74
CA ASN A 49 0.74 -0.41 13.12
C ASN A 49 0.77 0.08 11.64
N PRO A 50 0.56 -0.81 10.65
CA PRO A 50 0.63 -0.43 9.25
C PRO A 50 -0.60 0.39 8.78
N ILE A 51 -1.71 0.33 9.50
CA ILE A 51 -2.97 0.95 9.12
C ILE A 51 -3.02 2.42 9.57
N SER A 52 -2.35 2.76 10.67
CA SER A 52 -2.33 4.11 11.24
C SER A 52 -0.92 4.72 11.20
N GLY A 53 -0.80 5.95 10.70
CA GLY A 53 0.44 6.72 10.74
C GLY A 53 0.14 8.22 10.68
N ALA A 54 1.08 9.05 11.14
CA ALA A 54 0.92 10.51 11.18
C ALA A 54 0.62 11.14 9.81
N SER A 55 0.95 10.44 8.72
CA SER A 55 0.68 10.82 7.32
C SER A 55 -0.56 10.16 6.72
N VAL A 56 -1.31 9.36 7.48
CA VAL A 56 -2.64 8.89 7.07
C VAL A 56 -3.61 10.03 7.31
N THR A 57 -3.58 11.02 6.42
CA THR A 57 -4.69 11.96 6.32
C THR A 57 -5.92 11.14 5.98
N LYS A 58 -6.90 11.11 6.89
CA LYS A 58 -8.27 10.72 6.57
C LYS A 58 -8.76 11.65 5.46
N SER A 59 -8.52 11.31 4.19
CA SER A 59 -9.20 11.93 3.04
C SER A 59 -10.62 11.40 2.95
N GLY A 60 -11.34 11.52 4.07
CA GLY A 60 -12.68 11.03 4.32
C GLY A 60 -13.28 11.88 5.44
N VAL A 61 -13.28 13.19 5.23
CA VAL A 61 -14.45 13.97 5.62
C VAL A 61 -15.38 13.78 4.42
N GLU A 62 -16.33 12.86 4.58
CA GLU A 62 -17.50 12.79 3.72
C GLU A 62 -18.20 14.15 3.83
N ASP A 63 -18.54 14.76 2.68
CA ASP A 63 -19.47 15.91 2.64
C ASP A 63 -20.80 15.57 3.34
#